data_AF-A0AAU7EA42-F1
#
_entry.id   AF-A0AAU7EA42-F1
#
_cell.length_a   1.000
_cell.length_b   1.000
_cell.length_c   1.000
_cell.angle_alpha   90.00
_cell.angle_beta   90.00
_cell.angle_gamma   90.00
#
_symmetry.space_group_name_H-M   'P 1'
#
loop_
_entity.id
_entity.type
_entity.pdbx_description
1 polymer ?
#
loop_
_entity_poly.entity_id
_entity_poly.type
_entity_poly.pdbx_seq_one_letter_code
_entity_poly.pdbx_strand_id
1 'polypeptide(L)' 'MSDIKSINDLFGLNFVIPSYQRGYRWDEIQVRDLLEDIWNFCEKEDDKKDSFYCLQPIIVKKYEQDEKNIN' A
#
# COMPACT_ATOMS: atom_id res chain seq x y z
N MET A 1 -0.85 10.71 14.34
CA MET A 1 0.39 9.91 14.14
C MET A 1 0.12 9.02 12.95
N SER A 2 0.98 8.96 11.94
CA SER A 2 0.83 8.01 10.84
C SER A 2 1.24 6.63 11.33
N ASP A 3 0.27 5.74 11.52
CA ASP A 3 0.50 4.40 12.03
C ASP A 3 1.02 3.49 10.91
N ILE A 4 2.14 2.81 11.16
CA ILE A 4 2.65 1.77 10.26
C ILE A 4 1.71 0.57 10.35
N LYS A 5 1.30 0.06 9.19
CA LYS A 5 0.47 -1.13 9.07
C LYS A 5 1.17 -2.14 8.18
N SER A 6 1.17 -3.40 8.58
CA SER A 6 1.56 -4.49 7.69
C SER A 6 0.52 -4.66 6.60
N ILE A 7 0.89 -5.31 5.49
CA ILE A 7 -0.09 -5.68 4.46
C ILE A 7 -1.22 -6.52 5.06
N ASN A 8 -0.89 -7.37 6.06
CA ASN A 8 -1.88 -8.22 6.71
C ASN A 8 -2.95 -7.42 7.46
N ASP A 9 -2.58 -6.29 8.07
CA ASP A 9 -3.51 -5.41 8.79
C ASP A 9 -4.50 -4.68 7.88
N LEU A 10 -4.25 -4.70 6.56
CA LEU A 10 -5.13 -4.08 5.57
C LEU A 10 -6.25 -5.03 5.11
N PHE A 11 -6.10 -6.34 5.32
CA PHE A 11 -7.16 -7.29 4.96
C PHE A 11 -8.42 -7.04 5.81
N GLY A 12 -9.59 -7.13 5.16
CA GLY A 12 -10.88 -6.83 5.78
C GLY A 12 -11.26 -5.33 5.77
N LEU A 13 -10.35 -4.44 5.39
CA LEU A 13 -10.66 -3.04 5.11
C LEU A 13 -11.11 -2.86 3.66
N ASN A 14 -12.01 -1.91 3.44
CA ASN A 14 -12.45 -1.53 2.10
C ASN A 14 -11.97 -0.11 1.80
N PHE A 15 -11.34 0.06 0.64
CA PHE A 15 -10.84 1.35 0.17
C PHE A 15 -11.60 1.78 -1.08
N VAL A 16 -12.02 3.05 -1.10
CA VAL A 16 -12.70 3.65 -2.25
C VAL A 16 -11.71 4.54 -2.99
N ILE A 17 -11.49 4.24 -4.26
CA ILE A 17 -10.66 5.08 -5.13
C ILE A 17 -11.56 6.20 -5.70
N PRO A 18 -11.28 7.48 -5.40
CA PRO A 18 -12.08 8.57 -5.93
C PRO A 18 -11.85 8.75 -7.43
N SER A 19 -12.83 9.33 -8.12
CA SER A 19 -12.79 9.53 -9.58
C SER A 19 -11.62 10.39 -10.07
N TYR A 20 -11.13 11.30 -9.23
CA TYR A 20 -10.00 12.18 -9.54
C TYR A 20 -8.62 11.52 -9.36
N GLN A 21 -8.56 10.27 -8.91
CA GLN A 21 -7.28 9.58 -8.72
C GLN A 21 -6.65 9.22 -10.07
N ARG A 22 -5.31 9.23 -10.11
CA ARG A 22 -4.56 8.73 -11.28
C ARG A 22 -4.94 7.27 -11.54
N GLY A 23 -5.29 6.94 -12.78
CA GLY A 23 -5.55 5.56 -13.17
C GLY A 23 -4.32 4.67 -12.96
N TYR A 24 -4.55 3.36 -12.84
CA TYR A 24 -3.48 2.37 -12.80
C TYR A 24 -2.64 2.43 -14.08
N ARG A 25 -1.31 2.35 -13.92
CA ARG A 25 -0.31 2.56 -14.99
C ARG A 25 0.86 1.59 -14.94
N TRP A 26 0.83 0.63 -14.01
CA TRP A 26 1.87 -0.38 -13.98
C TRP A 26 1.55 -1.44 -15.01
N ASP A 27 2.54 -1.71 -15.85
CA ASP A 27 2.59 -2.86 -16.73
C ASP A 27 3.30 -4.01 -15.99
N GLU A 28 3.41 -5.16 -16.65
CA GLU A 28 4.01 -6.36 -16.06
C GLU A 28 5.43 -6.12 -15.52
N ILE A 29 6.20 -5.27 -16.19
CA ILE A 29 7.59 -4.98 -15.82
C ILE A 29 7.65 -4.33 -14.43
N GLN A 30 6.84 -3.31 -14.15
CA GLN A 30 6.89 -2.65 -12.84
C GLN A 30 6.40 -3.57 -11.71
N VAL A 31 5.46 -4.47 -12.01
CA VAL A 31 5.03 -5.49 -11.04
C VAL A 31 6.17 -6.46 -10.74
N ARG A 32 6.88 -6.91 -11.77
CA ARG A 32 8.02 -7.82 -11.62
C ARG A 32 9.16 -7.17 -10.82
N ASP A 33 9.53 -5.93 -11.17
CA ASP A 33 10.58 -5.20 -10.47
C ASP A 33 10.26 -5.05 -8.97
N LEU A 34 9.01 -4.71 -8.62
CA LEU A 34 8.58 -4.65 -7.22
C LEU A 34 8.72 -6.01 -6.51
N LEU A 35 8.31 -7.10 -7.15
CA LEU A 35 8.39 -8.43 -6.56
C LEU A 35 9.84 -8.88 -6.36
N GLU A 36 10.72 -8.58 -7.32
CA GLU A 36 12.15 -8.85 -7.21
C GLU A 36 12.78 -8.04 -6.06
N ASP A 37 12.42 -6.77 -5.89
CA ASP A 37 12.90 -5.94 -4.78
C ASP A 37 12.49 -6.52 -3.41
N ILE A 38 11.23 -6.94 -3.27
CA ILE A 38 10.72 -7.58 -2.05
C ILE A 38 11.44 -8.90 -1.79
N TRP A 39 11.60 -9.73 -2.83
CA TRP A 39 12.28 -11.02 -2.72
C TRP A 39 13.74 -10.86 -2.29
N ASN A 40 14.47 -9.95 -2.96
CA ASN A 40 15.85 -9.62 -2.65
C ASN A 40 16.03 -9.05 -1.24
N PHE A 41 15.02 -8.34 -0.71
CA PHE A 41 15.01 -7.90 0.68
C PHE A 41 14.91 -9.11 1.62
N CYS A 42 13.94 -10.01 1.38
CA CYS A 42 13.73 -11.21 2.19
C CYS A 42 14.94 -12.17 2.22
N GLU A 43 15.64 -12.35 1.09
CA GLU A 43 16.82 -13.24 1.03
C GLU A 43 18.07 -12.66 1.74
N LYS A 44 18.13 -11.35 1.99
CA LYS A 44 19.28 -10.72 2.66
C LYS A 44 19.17 -10.70 4.19
N GLU A 45 18.11 -11.27 4.77
CA GLU A 45 17.78 -11.19 6.20
C GLU A 45 18.36 -12.32 7.08
N ASP A 46 19.47 -12.97 6.70
CA ASP A 46 20.14 -13.93 7.59
C ASP A 46 20.59 -13.29 8.94
N ASP A 47 20.68 -11.95 9.04
CA ASP A 47 21.25 -11.25 10.21
C ASP A 47 20.43 -10.08 10.80
N LYS A 48 19.15 -9.86 10.44
CA LYS A 48 18.39 -8.69 10.92
C LYS A 48 16.98 -9.01 11.39
N LYS A 49 16.85 -9.42 12.65
CA LYS A 49 15.55 -9.68 13.31
C LYS A 49 14.59 -8.48 13.40
N ASP A 50 15.06 -7.27 13.10
CA ASP A 50 14.29 -6.02 13.28
C ASP A 50 14.16 -5.18 11.98
N SER A 51 14.50 -5.72 10.80
CA SER A 51 14.26 -5.00 9.54
C SER A 51 12.87 -5.25 8.98
N PHE A 52 12.33 -4.24 8.29
CA PHE A 52 11.08 -4.35 7.54
C PHE A 52 11.15 -3.50 6.28
N TYR A 53 10.47 -3.95 5.23
CA TYR A 53 10.40 -3.24 3.96
C TYR A 53 9.16 -2.34 3.92
N CYS A 54 9.38 -1.03 3.90
CA CYS A 54 8.30 -0.06 3.74
C CYS A 54 7.90 0.08 2.27
N LEU A 55 6.65 -0.22 1.94
CA LEU A 55 6.05 0.26 0.71
C LEU A 55 5.77 1.76 0.81
N GLN A 56 5.59 2.41 -0.36
CA GLN A 56 5.29 3.84 -0.43
C GLN A 56 4.09 4.21 0.47
N PRO A 57 4.12 5.39 1.12
CA PRO A 57 3.03 5.80 2.00
C PRO A 57 1.73 5.98 1.21
N ILE A 58 0.63 5.43 1.75
CA ILE A 58 -0.71 5.58 1.19
C ILE A 58 -1.50 6.55 2.07
N ILE A 59 -2.02 7.62 1.47
CA ILE A 59 -2.88 8.59 2.16
C ILE A 59 -4.33 8.13 2.06
N VAL A 60 -5.00 8.02 3.20
CA VAL A 60 -6.41 7.62 3.29
C VAL A 60 -7.20 8.58 4.18
N LYS A 61 -8.49 8.76 3.86
CA LYS A 61 -9.46 9.47 4.70
C LYS A 61 -10.52 8.46 5.13
N LYS A 62 -10.99 8.57 6.38
CA LYS A 62 -12.15 7.77 6.84
C LYS A 62 -13.34 8.09 5.94
N TYR A 63 -13.99 7.06 5.44
CA TYR A 63 -15.21 7.23 4.64
C TYR A 63 -16.37 7.52 5.58
N GLU A 64 -16.81 8.78 5.61
CA GLU A 64 -18.01 9.21 6.33
C GLU A 64 -19.18 9.15 5.37
N GLN A 65 -20.21 8.37 5.72
CA GLN A 65 -21.34 8.06 4.84
C GLN A 65 -22.24 9.28 4.54
N ASP A 66 -21.99 10.41 5.20
CA ASP A 66 -22.73 11.67 5.07
C ASP A 66 -22.21 12.60 3.96
N GLU A 67 -21.09 12.30 3.29
CA GLU A 67 -20.58 13.10 2.14
C GLU A 67 -21.31 12.80 0.82
N LYS A 68 -22.57 12.33 0.86
CA LYS A 68 -23.44 12.19 -0.33
C LYS A 68 -24.20 13.46 -0.72
N ASN A 69 -23.94 14.60 -0.07
CA ASN A 69 -24.63 15.86 -0.34
C ASN A 69 -23.67 17.02 -0.63
N ILE A 70 -22.70 16.88 -1.53
CA ILE A 70 -22.14 18.04 -2.23
C ILE A 70 -21.91 17.68 -3.71
N ASN A 71 -22.81 18.23 -4.53
CA ASN A 71 -22.81 18.44 -5.99
C ASN A 71 -23.08 17.24 -6.92
#